data_AF-A0A5N4C5L0-F1
#
_entry.id   AF-A0A5N4C5L0-F1
#
_cell.length_a   1.000
_cell.length_b   1.000
_cell.length_c   1.000
_cell.angle_alpha   90.00
_cell.angle_beta   90.00
_cell.angle_gamma   90.00
#
_symmetry.space_group_name_H-M   'P 1'
#
loop_
_entity.id
_entity.type
_entity.pdbx_description
1 polymer ?
#
loop_
_entity_poly.entity_id
_entity_poly.type
_entity_poly.pdbx_seq_one_letter_code
_entity_poly.pdbx_strand_id
1 'polypeptide(L)' 'MGVSYGYWGCAIGKARQAAKTEIEKLQMKEMTCCDVVKEVAKIIYIVHDEVKDKAFEPELGWVGEITKGMKLFQKI' A
#
# COMPACT_ATOMS: atom_id res chain seq x y z
N MET A 1 2.61 -3.48 29.37
CA MET A 1 2.91 -2.20 28.68
C MET A 1 2.84 -2.48 27.19
N GLY A 2 2.09 -1.68 26.44
CA GLY A 2 1.98 -1.86 24.98
C GLY A 2 3.26 -1.38 24.31
N VAL A 3 3.91 -2.25 23.55
CA VAL A 3 5.04 -1.87 22.69
C VAL A 3 4.45 -1.42 21.36
N SER A 4 4.52 -0.13 21.08
CA SER A 4 4.12 0.43 19.79
C SER A 4 5.35 0.46 18.88
N TYR A 5 5.35 -0.37 17.84
CA TYR A 5 6.35 -0.31 16.78
C TYR A 5 5.83 0.58 15.65
N GLY A 6 6.62 1.59 15.26
CA GLY A 6 6.40 2.30 14.01
C GLY A 6 6.86 1.42 12.86
N TYR A 7 5.96 1.11 11.92
CA TYR A 7 6.29 0.37 10.70
C TYR A 7 6.18 1.31 9.51
N TRP A 8 7.17 1.27 8.61
CA TRP A 8 7.12 2.01 7.35
C TRP A 8 6.09 1.41 6.39
N GLY A 9 5.97 0.08 6.36
CA GLY A 9 4.92 -0.61 5.60
C GLY A 9 4.65 -2.01 6.12
N CYS A 10 3.43 -2.48 5.96
CA CYS A 10 3.00 -3.84 6.31
C CYS A 10 2.01 -4.34 5.25
N ALA A 11 2.09 -5.63 4.91
CA ALA A 11 1.19 -6.29 3.98
C ALA A 11 0.57 -7.53 4.63
N ILE A 12 -0.71 -7.78 4.35
CA ILE A 12 -1.49 -8.91 4.87
C ILE A 12 -2.23 -9.56 3.70
N GLY A 13 -2.48 -10.88 3.78
CA GLY A 13 -3.19 -11.65 2.75
C GLY A 13 -2.32 -12.73 2.10
N LYS A 14 -2.86 -13.37 1.05
CA LYS A 14 -2.22 -14.49 0.33
C LYS A 14 -0.87 -14.09 -0.29
N ALA A 15 -0.81 -12.90 -0.88
CA ALA A 15 0.39 -12.37 -1.54
C ALA A 15 1.29 -11.53 -0.62
N ARG A 16 1.13 -11.60 0.71
CA ARG A 16 1.80 -10.71 1.67
C ARG A 16 3.33 -10.71 1.57
N GLN A 17 3.95 -11.86 1.29
CA GLN A 17 5.41 -11.95 1.20
C GLN A 17 5.93 -11.17 -0.01
N ALA A 18 5.35 -11.42 -1.19
CA ALA A 18 5.71 -10.69 -2.41
C ALA A 18 5.45 -9.18 -2.26
N ALA A 19 4.31 -8.80 -1.69
CA ALA A 19 3.98 -7.40 -1.44
C ALA A 19 4.96 -6.74 -0.47
N LYS A 20 5.37 -7.44 0.61
CA LYS A 20 6.36 -6.94 1.56
C LYS A 20 7.71 -6.70 0.88
N THR A 21 8.15 -7.60 0.01
CA THR A 21 9.40 -7.44 -0.75
C THR A 21 9.38 -6.18 -1.63
N GLU A 22 8.27 -5.89 -2.31
CA GLU A 22 8.19 -4.65 -3.11
C GLU A 22 8.10 -3.40 -2.23
N ILE A 23 7.36 -3.46 -1.11
CA ILE A 23 7.28 -2.37 -0.14
C ILE A 23 8.66 -2.01 0.43
N GLU A 24 9.50 -3.01 0.72
CA GLU A 24 10.85 -2.81 1.26
C GLU A 24 11.82 -2.15 0.26
N LYS A 25 11.50 -2.13 -1.04
CA LYS A 25 12.27 -1.41 -2.07
C LYS A 25 11.94 0.09 -2.12
N LEU A 26 10.82 0.52 -1.55
CA LEU A 26 10.37 1.92 -1.61
C LEU A 26 11.16 2.80 -0.63
N GLN A 27 11.65 3.95 -1.11
CA GLN A 27 12.28 4.98 -0.27
C GLN A 27 11.23 5.87 0.39
N MET A 28 10.43 5.30 1.31
CA MET A 28 9.27 5.97 1.91
C MET A 28 9.57 7.30 2.64
N LYS A 29 10.82 7.54 3.04
CA LYS A 29 11.23 8.80 3.66
C LYS A 29 11.29 9.98 2.68
N GLU A 30 11.51 9.71 1.41
CA GLU A 30 11.76 10.74 0.39
C GLU A 30 10.56 10.95 -0.53
N MET A 31 9.52 10.11 -0.38
CA MET A 31 8.32 10.13 -1.22
C MET A 31 7.19 10.90 -0.56
N THR A 32 6.39 11.59 -1.37
CA THR A 32 5.15 12.19 -0.87
C THR A 32 4.07 11.12 -0.66
N CYS A 33 3.08 11.39 0.19
CA CYS A 33 1.95 10.47 0.39
C CYS A 33 1.26 10.06 -0.93
N CYS A 34 1.15 10.98 -1.89
CA CYS A 34 0.54 10.71 -3.20
C CYS A 34 1.38 9.72 -4.01
N ASP A 35 2.71 9.84 -3.98
CA ASP A 35 3.60 8.92 -4.68
C ASP A 35 3.56 7.53 -4.03
N VAL A 36 3.55 7.46 -2.70
CA VAL A 36 3.43 6.19 -1.97
C VAL A 36 2.12 5.48 -2.35
N VAL A 37 0.99 6.18 -2.43
CA VAL A 37 -0.29 5.59 -2.84
C VAL A 37 -0.22 4.99 -4.24
N LYS A 38 0.41 5.70 -5.20
CA LYS A 38 0.59 5.19 -6.57
C LYS A 38 1.47 3.94 -6.60
N GLU A 39 2.55 3.93 -5.82
CA GLU A 39 3.43 2.77 -5.74
C GLU A 39 2.72 1.58 -5.10
N VAL A 40 1.95 1.78 -4.02
CA VAL A 40 1.14 0.72 -3.42
C VAL A 40 0.13 0.14 -4.41
N ALA A 41 -0.53 0.98 -5.21
CA ALA A 41 -1.41 0.51 -6.27
C ALA A 41 -0.66 -0.41 -7.25
N LYS A 42 0.52 0.02 -7.75
CA LYS A 42 1.35 -0.81 -8.63
C LYS A 42 1.74 -2.14 -7.97
N ILE A 43 2.11 -2.13 -6.69
CA ILE A 43 2.47 -3.35 -5.96
C ILE A 43 1.30 -4.34 -5.96
N ILE A 44 0.07 -3.87 -5.73
CA ILE A 44 -1.13 -4.73 -5.78
C ILE A 44 -1.27 -5.39 -7.15
N TYR A 45 -1.04 -4.65 -8.24
CA TYR A 45 -1.07 -5.21 -9.59
C TYR A 45 0.11 -6.16 -9.88
N ILE A 46 1.32 -5.85 -9.40
CA ILE A 46 2.52 -6.69 -9.62
C ILE A 46 2.38 -8.05 -8.92
N VAL A 47 1.85 -8.05 -7.70
CA VAL A 47 1.65 -9.30 -6.94
C VAL A 47 0.40 -10.06 -7.37
N HIS A 48 -0.42 -9.45 -8.24
CA HIS A 48 -1.59 -10.07 -8.83
C HIS A 48 -1.23 -10.78 -10.14
N ASP A 49 -1.42 -12.09 -10.19
CA ASP A 49 -1.13 -12.89 -11.38
C ASP A 49 -2.37 -12.92 -12.28
N GLU A 50 -2.36 -12.17 -13.38
CA GLU A 50 -3.50 -12.00 -14.30
C GLU A 50 -4.01 -13.32 -14.92
N VAL A 51 -3.19 -14.38 -14.90
CA VAL A 51 -3.52 -15.70 -15.45
C VAL A 51 -4.17 -16.59 -14.39
N LYS A 52 -3.88 -16.38 -13.10
CA LYS A 52 -4.37 -17.24 -12.00
C LYS A 52 -5.44 -16.58 -11.13
N ASP A 53 -5.45 -15.27 -10.99
CA ASP A 53 -6.32 -14.58 -10.06
C ASP A 53 -7.53 -13.93 -10.76
N LYS A 54 -8.65 -13.83 -10.04
CA LYS A 54 -9.88 -13.22 -10.55
C LYS A 54 -9.70 -11.71 -10.68
N ALA A 55 -10.37 -11.11 -11.66
CA ALA A 55 -10.50 -9.66 -11.76
C ALA A 55 -10.90 -9.09 -10.39
N PHE A 56 -10.17 -8.08 -9.95
CA PHE A 56 -10.34 -7.42 -8.67
C PHE A 56 -10.47 -5.91 -8.89
N GLU A 57 -11.23 -5.26 -8.02
CA GLU A 57 -11.34 -3.80 -7.97
C GLU A 57 -10.54 -3.33 -6.74
N PRO A 58 -9.36 -2.73 -6.91
CA PRO A 58 -8.57 -2.24 -5.79
C PRO A 58 -9.22 -1.00 -5.17
N GLU A 59 -9.45 -1.05 -3.86
CA GLU A 59 -9.85 0.11 -3.07
C GLU A 59 -8.65 0.58 -2.23
N LEU A 60 -8.29 1.86 -2.38
CA LEU A 60 -7.17 2.46 -1.66
C LEU A 60 -7.68 3.66 -0.86
N GLY A 61 -7.15 3.82 0.35
CA GLY A 61 -7.42 5.00 1.15
C GLY A 61 -6.21 5.41 1.97
N TRP A 62 -6.01 6.71 2.10
CA TRP A 62 -4.88 7.29 2.82
C TRP A 62 -5.32 8.46 3.70
N VAL A 63 -4.52 8.69 4.74
CA VAL A 63 -4.66 9.82 5.65
C VAL A 63 -3.29 10.49 5.72
N GLY A 64 -3.27 11.81 5.55
CA GLY A 64 -2.04 12.59 5.63
C GLY A 64 -2.34 14.07 5.76
N GLU A 65 -1.29 14.89 5.74
CA GLU A 65 -1.42 16.34 5.82
C GLU A 65 -2.32 16.89 4.71
N ILE A 66 -2.21 16.31 3.50
CA ILE A 66 -3.05 16.65 2.33
C ILE A 66 -4.54 16.38 2.57
N THR A 67 -4.88 15.46 3.47
CA THR A 67 -6.27 15.12 3.77
C THR A 67 -6.78 15.80 5.04
N LYS A 68 -5.96 16.66 5.68
CA LYS A 68 -6.24 17.31 6.98
C LYS A 68 -6.69 16.32 8.06
N GLY A 69 -6.14 15.10 8.05
CA GLY A 69 -6.50 14.04 8.99
C GLY A 69 -7.82 13.32 8.68
N MET A 70 -8.50 13.65 7.58
CA MET A 70 -9.67 12.90 7.10
C MET A 70 -9.21 11.73 6.22
N LYS A 71 -9.96 10.63 6.24
CA LYS A 71 -9.69 9.49 5.35
C LYS A 71 -10.22 9.79 3.96
N LEU A 72 -9.34 9.85 2.97
CA LEU A 72 -9.74 9.83 1.56
C LEU A 72 -9.75 8.38 1.08
N PHE A 73 -10.79 8.03 0.33
CA PHE A 73 -10.89 6.77 -0.39
C PHE A 73 -10.95 7.09 -1.87
N GLN A 74 -10.14 6.38 -2.65
CA GLN A 74 -10.16 6.44 -4.10
C GLN A 74 -10.32 5.01 -4.63
N LYS A 75 -11.37 4.81 -5.42
CA LYS A 75 -11.49 3.64 -6.29
C LYS A 75 -10.66 3.90 -7.55
N ILE A 76 -9.82 2.93 -7.93
CA ILE A 76 -9.01 2.96 -9.16
C ILE A 76 -9.73 2.14 -10.23
#